data_AF-A0A7C5R559-F1
#
_entry.id   AF-A0A7C5R559-F1
#
_cell.length_a   1.000
_cell.length_b   1.000
_cell.length_c   1.000
_cell.angle_alpha   90.00
_cell.angle_beta   90.00
_cell.angle_gamma   90.00
#
_symmetry.space_group_name_H-M   'P 1'
#
loop_
_entity.id
_entity.type
_entity.pdbx_description
1 polymer ?
#
loop_
_entity_poly.entity_id
_entity_poly.type
_entity_poly.pdbx_seq_one_letter_code
_entity_poly.pdbx_strand_id
1 'polypeptide(L)'
;MIDPKGGRRPNVILLHSPNGAITARMPKSVRLPCHGPLRAVHLLSGVSGWGYPASPKGSVSLIVRFHYEDGTHEDRQLKNGIHFADYIRRIDVPESEFAFALRQQQIRYLAVRPSKEAPVATVELIKGSDRTAPVVMAMTFEFP
;
A
#
# COMPACT_ATOMS: atom_id res chain seq x y z
N MET A 1 0.00 4.07 -14.60
CA MET A 1 1.12 3.34 -13.98
C MET A 1 2.30 4.28 -13.91
N ILE A 2 2.94 4.44 -12.76
CA ILE A 2 4.19 5.22 -12.69
C ILE A 2 5.27 4.35 -13.33
N ASP A 3 5.75 4.75 -14.50
CA ASP A 3 6.89 4.13 -15.18
C ASP A 3 8.14 4.99 -14.96
N PRO A 4 8.91 4.74 -13.88
CA PRO A 4 10.14 5.48 -13.65
C PRO A 4 11.18 5.07 -14.71
N LYS A 5 11.26 5.89 -15.76
CA LYS A 5 12.25 5.84 -16.85
C LYS A 5 12.20 4.55 -17.71
N GLY A 6 11.03 4.09 -18.13
CA GLY A 6 10.93 2.98 -19.09
C GLY A 6 11.40 1.65 -18.51
N GLY A 7 11.10 1.38 -17.24
CA GLY A 7 11.52 0.16 -16.53
C GLY A 7 13.00 0.09 -16.13
N ARG A 8 13.80 1.13 -16.38
CA ARG A 8 15.24 1.17 -16.03
C ARG A 8 15.51 1.49 -14.56
N ARG A 9 14.49 1.84 -13.79
CA ARG A 9 14.58 2.06 -12.35
C ARG A 9 13.57 1.18 -11.62
N PRO A 10 13.89 0.74 -10.39
CA PRO A 10 12.91 0.10 -9.53
C PRO A 10 11.64 0.95 -9.46
N ASN A 11 10.50 0.33 -9.75
CA ASN A 11 9.19 0.96 -9.85
C ASN A 11 8.24 0.52 -8.72
N VAL A 12 8.82 0.00 -7.64
CA VAL A 12 8.10 -0.55 -6.50
C VAL A 12 8.24 0.38 -5.31
N ILE A 13 7.12 0.70 -4.66
CA ILE A 13 7.16 1.34 -3.35
C ILE A 13 7.25 0.23 -2.31
N LEU A 14 8.43 0.12 -1.70
CA LEU A 14 8.69 -0.72 -0.55
C LEU A 14 8.88 0.20 0.66
N LEU A 15 8.12 -0.01 1.73
CA LEU A 15 8.24 0.80 2.94
C LEU A 15 9.12 0.13 4.00
N HIS A 16 9.60 0.96 4.92
CA HIS A 16 10.51 0.60 5.99
C HIS A 16 10.09 -0.66 6.76
N SER A 17 11.03 -1.58 6.99
CA SER A 17 10.94 -2.62 8.02
C SER A 17 12.31 -2.84 8.68
N PRO A 18 12.36 -3.01 10.02
CA PRO A 18 13.61 -3.30 10.72
C PRO A 18 14.10 -4.75 10.50
N ASN A 19 13.32 -5.62 9.84
CA ASN A 19 13.63 -7.05 9.76
C ASN A 19 14.63 -7.43 8.65
N GLY A 20 15.02 -6.49 7.78
CA GLY A 20 15.98 -6.74 6.70
C GLY A 20 16.87 -5.53 6.40
N ALA A 21 18.11 -5.76 5.99
CA ALA A 21 19.09 -4.70 5.75
C ALA A 21 18.66 -3.71 4.65
N ILE A 22 17.98 -4.22 3.60
CA ILE A 22 17.44 -3.38 2.52
C ILE A 22 16.21 -2.61 3.02
N THR A 23 15.26 -3.31 3.64
CA THR A 23 14.00 -2.71 4.11
C THR A 23 14.22 -1.68 5.22
N ALA A 24 15.29 -1.79 6.01
CA ALA A 24 15.64 -0.84 7.05
C ALA A 24 16.06 0.54 6.50
N ARG A 25 16.44 0.61 5.20
CA ARG A 25 16.82 1.85 4.52
C ARG A 25 15.69 2.46 3.69
N MET A 26 14.57 1.75 3.58
CA MET A 26 13.42 2.20 2.82
C MET A 26 12.67 3.33 3.55
N PRO A 27 11.95 4.20 2.83
CA PRO A 27 11.25 5.31 3.45
C PRO A 27 10.11 4.85 4.37
N LYS A 28 9.78 5.67 5.35
CA LYS A 28 8.59 5.48 6.21
C LYS A 28 7.32 6.08 5.60
N SER A 29 7.44 6.99 4.64
CA SER A 29 6.31 7.44 3.84
C SER A 29 6.70 7.84 2.43
N VAL A 30 5.73 7.78 1.52
CA VAL A 30 5.84 8.29 0.15
C VAL A 30 4.56 9.08 -0.17
N ARG A 31 4.72 10.28 -0.74
CA ARG A 31 3.61 11.17 -1.13
C ARG A 31 3.48 11.21 -2.64
N LEU A 32 2.25 11.14 -3.14
CA LEU A 32 1.92 11.20 -4.55
C LEU A 32 0.87 12.30 -4.81
N PRO A 33 1.11 13.20 -5.78
CA PRO A 33 0.12 14.20 -6.14
C PRO A 33 -1.11 13.54 -6.78
N CYS A 34 -2.31 14.04 -6.47
CA CYS A 34 -3.58 13.54 -7.02
C CYS A 34 -4.37 14.65 -7.74
N HIS A 35 -4.52 15.81 -7.10
CA HIS A 35 -5.23 16.99 -7.61
C HIS A 35 -6.64 16.72 -8.15
N GLY A 36 -7.53 16.16 -7.32
CA GLY A 36 -8.93 15.99 -7.71
C GLY A 36 -9.79 15.26 -6.67
N PRO A 37 -11.13 15.26 -6.82
CA PRO A 37 -12.03 14.48 -5.97
C PRO A 37 -11.81 12.98 -6.23
N LEU A 38 -11.42 12.21 -5.21
CA LEU A 38 -11.18 10.78 -5.36
C LEU A 38 -12.42 9.97 -5.01
N ARG A 39 -12.79 9.03 -5.88
CA ARG A 39 -13.75 7.96 -5.58
C ARG A 39 -13.07 6.78 -4.90
N ALA A 40 -11.90 6.37 -5.42
CA ALA A 40 -11.11 5.29 -4.83
C ALA A 40 -9.63 5.38 -5.23
N VAL A 41 -8.80 4.69 -4.45
CA VAL A 41 -7.41 4.38 -4.77
C VAL A 41 -7.29 2.87 -4.93
N HIS A 42 -7.03 2.42 -6.14
CA HIS A 42 -6.79 1.02 -6.45
C HIS A 42 -5.32 0.69 -6.27
N LEU A 43 -5.02 -0.33 -5.47
CA LEU A 43 -3.68 -0.77 -5.15
C LEU A 43 -3.43 -2.17 -5.69
N LEU A 44 -2.41 -2.30 -6.54
CA LEU A 44 -1.75 -3.56 -6.78
C LEU A 44 -0.69 -3.73 -5.69
N SER A 45 -1.09 -4.38 -4.60
CA SER A 45 -0.39 -4.42 -3.31
C SER A 45 -0.88 -5.62 -2.47
N GLY A 46 -1.40 -5.37 -1.27
CA GLY A 46 -1.92 -6.36 -0.31
C GLY A 46 -0.87 -7.38 0.15
N VAL A 47 0.41 -7.10 -0.06
CA VAL A 47 1.51 -8.00 0.29
C VAL A 47 2.61 -7.30 1.05
N SER A 48 3.26 -8.02 1.97
CA SER A 48 4.36 -7.51 2.76
C SER A 48 5.41 -8.58 3.02
N GLY A 49 6.66 -8.17 3.21
CA GLY A 49 7.66 -9.03 3.84
C GLY A 49 7.31 -9.24 5.32
N TRP A 50 7.47 -10.47 5.82
CA TRP A 50 7.11 -10.86 7.20
C TRP A 50 5.63 -10.59 7.52
N GLY A 51 4.76 -10.60 6.51
CA GLY A 51 3.32 -10.46 6.66
C GLY A 51 2.68 -11.70 7.28
N TYR A 52 1.38 -11.68 7.49
CA TYR A 52 0.64 -12.87 7.94
C TYR A 52 0.81 -14.03 6.93
N PRO A 53 1.09 -15.27 7.35
CA PRO A 53 1.12 -15.75 8.73
C PRO A 53 2.50 -15.77 9.41
N ALA A 54 3.55 -15.21 8.79
CA ALA A 54 4.87 -15.11 9.43
C ALA A 54 4.84 -14.20 10.68
N SER A 55 3.86 -13.31 10.77
CA SER A 55 3.54 -12.51 11.96
C SER A 55 2.05 -12.56 12.32
N PRO A 56 1.68 -12.26 13.59
CA PRO A 56 0.28 -12.23 14.02
C PRO A 56 -0.58 -11.21 13.26
N LYS A 57 -1.86 -11.53 13.10
CA LYS A 57 -2.86 -10.65 12.47
C LYS A 57 -3.18 -9.40 13.32
N GLY A 58 -3.70 -8.37 12.67
CA GLY A 58 -4.35 -7.21 13.31
C GLY A 58 -3.50 -5.95 13.43
N SER A 59 -2.18 -6.04 13.26
CA SER A 59 -1.28 -4.88 13.27
C SER A 59 -1.52 -3.99 12.05
N VAL A 60 -1.21 -2.68 12.15
CA VAL A 60 -1.29 -1.77 11.01
C VAL A 60 0.00 -1.86 10.20
N SER A 61 -0.11 -2.29 8.94
CA SER A 61 1.03 -2.44 8.03
C SER A 61 1.24 -1.20 7.18
N LEU A 62 0.15 -0.63 6.65
CA LEU A 62 0.15 0.56 5.79
C LEU A 62 -1.02 1.47 6.16
N ILE A 63 -0.80 2.77 6.12
CA ILE A 63 -1.84 3.80 6.25
C ILE A 63 -1.89 4.54 4.91
N VAL A 64 -3.08 4.64 4.32
CA VAL A 64 -3.34 5.53 3.20
C VAL A 64 -3.93 6.81 3.77
N ARG A 65 -3.17 7.90 3.70
CA ARG A 65 -3.60 9.22 4.15
C ARG A 65 -3.99 10.08 2.97
N PHE A 66 -5.20 10.61 3.01
CA PHE A 66 -5.70 11.57 2.04
C PHE A 66 -5.48 12.97 2.60
N HIS A 67 -4.67 13.78 1.94
CA HIS A 67 -4.51 15.21 2.26
C HIS A 67 -5.42 16.01 1.34
N TYR A 68 -6.39 16.71 1.91
CA TYR A 68 -7.37 17.49 1.17
C TYR A 68 -6.86 18.90 0.87
N GLU A 69 -7.41 19.54 -0.16
CA GLU A 69 -7.05 20.91 -0.56
C GLU A 69 -7.40 21.96 0.54
N ASP A 70 -8.32 21.63 1.45
CA ASP A 70 -8.67 22.46 2.61
C ASP A 70 -7.67 22.36 3.78
N GLY A 71 -6.58 21.59 3.62
CA GLY A 71 -5.55 21.35 4.63
C GLY A 71 -5.90 20.27 5.66
N THR A 72 -7.12 19.73 5.64
CA THR A 72 -7.49 18.58 6.46
C THR A 72 -6.92 17.27 5.90
N HIS A 73 -6.91 16.22 6.71
CA HIS A 73 -6.55 14.90 6.25
C HIS A 73 -7.39 13.81 6.93
N GLU A 74 -7.42 12.63 6.32
CA GLU A 74 -7.96 11.43 6.95
C GLU A 74 -7.05 10.23 6.69
N ASP A 75 -7.16 9.23 7.58
CA ASP A 75 -6.35 8.01 7.53
C ASP A 75 -7.21 6.77 7.31
N ARG A 76 -6.79 5.92 6.38
CA ARG A 76 -7.31 4.56 6.19
C ARG A 76 -6.23 3.55 6.56
N GLN A 77 -6.44 2.85 7.68
CA GLN A 77 -5.51 1.84 8.16
C GLN A 77 -5.72 0.50 7.46
N LEU A 78 -4.64 -0.03 6.88
CA LEU A 78 -4.61 -1.34 6.24
C LEU A 78 -3.82 -2.31 7.12
N LYS A 79 -4.49 -3.38 7.54
CA LYS A 79 -4.03 -4.28 8.62
C LYS A 79 -3.44 -5.60 8.10
N ASN A 80 -2.40 -6.09 8.79
CA ASN A 80 -1.80 -7.39 8.58
C ASN A 80 -2.80 -8.53 8.83
N GLY A 81 -2.85 -9.52 7.95
CA GLY A 81 -3.80 -10.63 8.01
C GLY A 81 -5.26 -10.25 7.69
N ILE A 82 -5.52 -8.99 7.31
CA ILE A 82 -6.84 -8.50 6.88
C ILE A 82 -6.75 -7.97 5.45
N HIS A 83 -5.86 -7.01 5.23
CA HIS A 83 -5.58 -6.40 3.91
C HIS A 83 -4.25 -6.88 3.34
N PHE A 84 -3.30 -7.23 4.21
CA PHE A 84 -1.94 -7.63 3.86
C PHE A 84 -1.66 -9.09 4.22
N ALA A 85 -0.91 -9.79 3.36
CA ALA A 85 -0.38 -11.13 3.60
C ALA A 85 1.11 -11.22 3.22
N ASP A 86 1.81 -12.26 3.67
CA ASP A 86 3.20 -12.50 3.27
C ASP A 86 3.28 -12.83 1.76
N TYR A 87 4.20 -12.20 1.03
CA TYR A 87 4.30 -12.36 -0.42
C TYR A 87 4.80 -13.74 -0.87
N ILE A 88 5.46 -14.51 0.00
CA ILE A 88 6.23 -15.72 -0.38
C ILE A 88 5.40 -16.87 -0.98
N ARG A 89 4.08 -16.87 -0.76
CA ARG A 89 3.14 -17.87 -1.26
C ARG A 89 1.72 -17.32 -1.23
N ARG A 90 0.77 -17.98 -1.88
CA ARG A 90 -0.64 -17.59 -1.80
C ARG A 90 -1.19 -17.77 -0.39
N ILE A 91 -1.69 -16.69 0.19
CA ILE A 91 -2.37 -16.63 1.48
C ILE A 91 -3.56 -15.69 1.31
N ASP A 92 -4.78 -16.21 1.51
CA ASP A 92 -5.99 -15.41 1.37
C ASP A 92 -6.33 -14.67 2.67
N VAL A 93 -6.67 -13.39 2.53
CA VAL A 93 -7.09 -12.49 3.61
C VAL A 93 -8.36 -11.73 3.19
N PRO A 94 -9.24 -11.32 4.11
CA PRO A 94 -10.59 -10.85 3.77
C PRO A 94 -10.72 -9.60 2.90
N GLU A 95 -9.86 -8.59 3.09
CA GLU A 95 -10.02 -7.24 2.49
C GLU A 95 -9.04 -6.98 1.33
N SER A 96 -8.51 -8.05 0.74
CA SER A 96 -7.78 -7.98 -0.53
C SER A 96 -7.95 -9.28 -1.29
N GLU A 97 -7.85 -9.21 -2.60
CA GLU A 97 -8.06 -10.34 -3.49
C GLU A 97 -6.74 -10.75 -4.13
N PHE A 98 -6.54 -12.03 -4.40
CA PHE A 98 -5.40 -12.47 -5.20
C PHE A 98 -5.52 -11.88 -6.62
N ALA A 99 -4.50 -11.15 -7.07
CA ALA A 99 -4.47 -10.54 -8.40
C ALA A 99 -3.77 -11.47 -9.40
N PHE A 100 -2.50 -11.77 -9.15
CA PHE A 100 -1.71 -12.70 -9.96
C PHE A 100 -0.45 -13.15 -9.21
N ALA A 101 0.22 -14.17 -9.76
CA ALA A 101 1.50 -14.65 -9.26
C ALA A 101 2.66 -13.99 -10.03
N LEU A 102 3.60 -13.36 -9.32
CA LEU A 102 4.89 -12.95 -9.87
C LEU A 102 5.90 -14.08 -9.60
N ARG A 103 6.04 -14.98 -10.57
CA ARG A 103 6.71 -16.28 -10.38
C ARG A 103 5.96 -17.09 -9.31
N GLN A 104 6.59 -17.37 -8.17
CA GLN A 104 5.98 -18.11 -7.06
C GLN A 104 5.44 -17.19 -5.95
N GLN A 105 5.63 -15.87 -6.09
CA GLN A 105 5.19 -14.88 -5.12
C GLN A 105 3.79 -14.40 -5.47
N GLN A 106 2.99 -14.06 -4.47
CA GLN A 106 1.67 -13.47 -4.70
C GLN A 106 1.75 -11.95 -4.83
N ILE A 107 0.84 -11.41 -5.62
CA ILE A 107 0.45 -10.00 -5.61
C ILE A 107 -1.06 -9.95 -5.45
N ARG A 108 -1.54 -8.99 -4.66
CA ARG A 108 -2.95 -8.84 -4.33
C ARG A 108 -3.49 -7.50 -4.80
N TYR A 109 -4.81 -7.40 -4.85
CA TYR A 109 -5.55 -6.20 -5.20
C TYR A 109 -6.42 -5.77 -4.02
N LEU A 110 -6.50 -4.47 -3.79
CA LEU A 110 -7.46 -3.87 -2.87
C LEU A 110 -7.76 -2.43 -3.29
N ALA A 111 -8.94 -1.94 -2.92
CA ALA A 111 -9.34 -0.56 -3.13
C ALA A 111 -9.53 0.16 -1.79
N VAL A 112 -9.01 1.37 -1.69
CA VAL A 112 -9.16 2.24 -0.52
C VAL A 112 -10.00 3.44 -0.91
N ARG A 113 -11.10 3.66 -0.19
CA ARG A 113 -12.01 4.78 -0.46
C ARG A 113 -11.83 5.87 0.60
N PRO A 114 -11.80 7.15 0.21
CA PRO A 114 -11.92 8.23 1.17
C PRO A 114 -13.32 8.22 1.80
N SER A 115 -13.45 8.78 2.98
CA SER A 115 -14.73 8.86 3.71
C SER A 115 -15.62 10.00 3.23
N LYS A 116 -15.04 11.03 2.61
CA LYS A 116 -15.74 12.18 2.05
C LYS A 116 -15.36 12.41 0.58
N GLU A 117 -16.35 12.86 -0.19
CA GLU A 117 -16.15 13.35 -1.55
C GLU A 117 -15.64 14.79 -1.49
N ALA A 118 -14.32 14.94 -1.40
CA ALA A 118 -13.66 16.25 -1.40
C ALA A 118 -12.38 16.21 -2.25
N PRO A 119 -11.95 17.34 -2.83
CA PRO A 119 -10.70 17.43 -3.57
C PRO A 119 -9.49 17.01 -2.73
N VAL A 120 -8.78 15.99 -3.19
CA VAL A 120 -7.55 15.47 -2.59
C VAL A 120 -6.35 16.09 -3.31
N ALA A 121 -5.51 16.80 -2.56
CA ALA A 121 -4.26 17.36 -3.05
C ALA A 121 -3.21 16.25 -3.23
N THR A 122 -3.00 15.43 -2.19
CA THR A 122 -2.03 14.33 -2.22
C THR A 122 -2.52 13.09 -1.50
N VAL A 123 -2.06 11.94 -1.96
CA VAL A 123 -2.21 10.65 -1.26
C VAL A 123 -0.85 10.25 -0.71
N GLU A 124 -0.78 10.01 0.60
CA GLU A 124 0.43 9.58 1.29
C GLU A 124 0.30 8.13 1.74
N LEU A 125 1.28 7.31 1.36
CA LEU A 125 1.43 5.94 1.84
C LEU A 125 2.39 5.97 3.03
N ILE A 126 1.90 5.68 4.24
CA ILE A 126 2.67 5.74 5.48
C ILE A 126 2.84 4.34 6.06
N LYS A 127 4.05 4.02 6.48
CA LYS A 127 4.37 2.76 7.16
C LYS A 127 3.68 2.74 8.53
N GLY A 128 2.89 1.71 8.81
CA GLY A 128 2.30 1.50 10.13
C GLY A 128 3.35 1.15 11.19
N SER A 129 2.96 1.05 12.46
CA SER A 129 3.91 0.80 13.56
C SER A 129 4.47 -0.63 13.62
N ASP A 130 3.96 -1.55 12.80
CA ASP A 130 4.39 -2.94 12.81
C ASP A 130 5.76 -3.18 12.16
N ARG A 131 6.23 -4.43 12.22
CA ARG A 131 7.54 -4.83 11.66
C ARG A 131 7.46 -5.39 10.24
N THR A 132 6.28 -5.41 9.61
CA THR A 132 6.13 -5.90 8.23
C THR A 132 6.78 -4.93 7.24
N ALA A 133 7.02 -5.37 6.01
CA ALA A 133 7.53 -4.52 4.93
C ALA A 133 6.49 -4.45 3.80
N PRO A 134 5.48 -3.55 3.86
CA PRO A 134 4.42 -3.51 2.86
C PRO A 134 4.95 -3.03 1.50
N VAL A 135 4.40 -3.61 0.44
CA VAL A 135 4.81 -3.42 -0.95
C VAL A 135 3.62 -2.89 -1.76
N VAL A 136 3.82 -1.81 -2.51
CA VAL A 136 2.87 -1.29 -3.51
C VAL A 136 3.56 -1.30 -4.87
N MET A 137 3.06 -2.16 -5.76
CA MET A 137 3.57 -2.30 -7.13
C MET A 137 2.97 -1.25 -8.05
N ALA A 138 1.68 -0.96 -7.89
CA ALA A 138 1.00 0.07 -8.64
C ALA A 138 -0.12 0.69 -7.81
N MET A 139 -0.41 1.96 -8.11
CA MET A 139 -1.51 2.71 -7.56
C MET A 139 -2.21 3.45 -8.70
N THR A 140 -3.55 3.38 -8.70
CA THR A 140 -4.40 4.07 -9.68
C THR A 140 -5.47 4.85 -8.94
N PHE A 141 -5.69 6.09 -9.37
CA PHE A 141 -6.74 6.96 -8.86
C PHE A 141 -8.00 6.81 -9.70
N GLU A 142 -9.12 6.54 -9.05
CA GLU A 142 -10.46 6.57 -9.64
C GLU A 142 -11.08 7.92 -9.28
N PHE A 143 -11.37 8.73 -10.30
CA PHE A 143 -12.12 9.98 -10.21
C PHE A 143 -13.60 9.72 -10.54
N PRO A 144 -14.54 10.63 -10.19
CA PRO A 144 -15.96 10.55 -10.54
C PRO A 144 -16.24 10.34 -12.03
#